data_AF-A0A8H7M7D9-F1
#
_entry.id   AF-A0A8H7M7D9-F1
#
_cell.length_a   1.000
_cell.length_b   1.000
_cell.length_c   1.000
_cell.angle_alpha   90.00
_cell.angle_beta   90.00
_cell.angle_gamma   90.00
#
_symmetry.space_group_name_H-M   'P 1'
#
loop_
_entity.id
_entity.type
_entity.pdbx_description
1 polymer ?
#
loop_
_entity_poly.entity_id
_entity_poly.type
_entity_poly.pdbx_seq_one_letter_code
_entity_poly.pdbx_strand_id
1 'polypeptide(L)'
;MFAVARHTVFLWTALLFVLPAVISAPTKSTKCTRPKIRREWSTLPQSKRDAFHKAVKCLQSKPSIVETGGVAKNCTTTTPTSTIPSIKPVLHKVAAFFPWHRYYLLIRERDLSDCGYSDGIPYWDWTRDAGSVSDFKNSPIFNPKTGFGGTGYPEGDNSTASCVKKGPYAGMRVNFPEPHCLRRSFNLTSDMPGNWTSSVVKKIMDYPDYIRFWNDTERIPHDNIHRAVGGDLRRQFSPNEPLFFVHHAQVDRMWTLWQGQYNVNTASLDDTMKFLGLAEDRSVKSLMDTLSNGLCYKYDDDE
;
A
#
# COMPACT_ATOMS: atom_id res chain seq x y z
N MET A 1 85.25 -37.43 16.51
CA MET A 1 84.99 -36.22 15.69
C MET A 1 83.50 -35.96 15.70
N PHE A 2 83.15 -34.70 15.98
CA PHE A 2 81.86 -34.13 16.33
C PHE A 2 80.60 -34.69 15.63
N ALA A 3 79.65 -35.17 16.43
CA ALA A 3 78.24 -35.31 16.04
C ALA A 3 77.48 -34.09 16.59
N VAL A 4 77.09 -33.17 15.70
CA VAL A 4 76.30 -31.98 16.05
C VAL A 4 74.82 -32.39 16.07
N ALA A 5 74.25 -32.49 17.27
CA ALA A 5 72.82 -32.65 17.48
C ALA A 5 72.11 -31.32 17.15
N ARG A 6 71.23 -31.32 16.16
CA ARG A 6 70.32 -30.19 15.88
C ARG A 6 69.18 -30.23 16.89
N HIS A 7 69.19 -29.30 17.84
CA HIS A 7 68.03 -29.00 18.69
C HIS A 7 67.00 -28.21 17.89
N THR A 8 65.88 -28.84 17.59
CA THR A 8 64.66 -28.17 17.12
C THR A 8 63.98 -27.49 18.30
N VAL A 9 64.03 -26.17 18.34
CA VAL A 9 63.30 -25.33 19.29
C VAL A 9 61.82 -25.33 18.87
N PHE A 10 60.95 -25.95 19.68
CA PHE A 10 59.49 -25.80 19.57
C PHE A 10 59.09 -24.46 20.17
N LEU A 11 58.91 -23.44 19.32
CA LEU A 11 58.26 -22.18 19.69
C LEU A 11 56.76 -22.40 19.73
N TRP A 12 56.18 -22.43 20.93
CA TRP A 12 54.75 -22.35 21.15
C TRP A 12 54.26 -20.94 20.81
N THR A 13 53.81 -20.73 19.57
CA THR A 13 53.02 -19.53 19.22
C THR A 13 51.63 -19.68 19.81
N ALA A 14 51.34 -18.96 20.90
CA ALA A 14 49.98 -18.79 21.38
C ALA A 14 49.17 -18.07 20.29
N LEU A 15 48.27 -18.80 19.62
CA LEU A 15 47.24 -18.19 18.78
C LEU A 15 46.28 -17.42 19.69
N LEU A 16 46.49 -16.11 19.80
CA LEU A 16 45.46 -15.19 20.27
C LEU A 16 44.33 -15.18 19.22
N PHE A 17 43.27 -15.94 19.48
CA PHE A 17 42.00 -15.78 18.78
C PHE A 17 41.45 -14.40 19.11
N VAL A 18 41.72 -13.42 18.25
CA VAL A 18 40.97 -12.16 18.23
C VAL A 18 39.58 -12.50 17.71
N LEU A 19 38.67 -12.80 18.63
CA LEU A 19 37.24 -12.82 18.31
C LEU A 19 36.89 -11.42 17.77
N PRO A 20 36.24 -11.31 16.60
CA PRO A 20 35.77 -10.03 16.12
C PRO A 20 34.80 -9.49 17.18
N ALA A 21 35.12 -8.31 17.72
CA ALA A 21 34.15 -7.55 18.48
C ALA A 21 32.95 -7.32 17.55
N VAL A 22 31.90 -8.11 17.74
CA VAL A 22 30.59 -7.82 17.17
C VAL A 22 30.17 -6.52 17.85
N ILE A 23 30.41 -5.41 17.16
CA ILE A 23 29.80 -4.13 17.51
C ILE A 23 28.31 -4.34 17.26
N SER A 24 27.59 -4.80 18.29
CA SER A 24 26.13 -4.77 18.28
C SER A 24 25.72 -3.33 18.03
N ALA A 25 25.03 -3.13 16.92
CA ALA A 25 24.55 -1.84 16.45
C ALA A 25 23.79 -1.09 17.56
N PRO A 26 23.90 0.24 17.65
CA PRO A 26 22.96 1.01 18.44
C PRO A 26 21.61 1.01 17.72
N THR A 27 20.73 0.05 18.00
CA THR A 27 19.33 0.07 17.53
C THR A 27 18.49 1.00 18.40
N LYS A 28 18.91 2.25 18.55
CA LYS A 28 17.95 3.29 18.91
C LYS A 28 17.07 3.50 17.69
N SER A 29 15.87 2.92 17.73
CA SER A 29 14.77 3.26 16.82
C SER A 29 14.70 4.79 16.72
N THR A 30 15.18 5.34 15.60
CA THR A 30 15.18 6.78 15.38
C THR A 30 13.74 7.19 15.15
N LYS A 31 13.10 7.75 16.18
CA LYS A 31 11.76 8.30 16.04
C LYS A 31 11.76 9.40 14.98
N CYS A 32 10.80 9.31 14.06
CA CYS A 32 10.55 10.30 13.02
C CYS A 32 10.30 11.67 13.65
N THR A 33 11.07 12.68 13.23
CA THR A 33 10.93 14.07 13.73
C THR A 33 10.17 14.98 12.76
N ARG A 34 10.02 14.58 11.50
CA ARG A 34 9.38 15.37 10.44
C ARG A 34 8.48 14.49 9.57
N PRO A 35 7.33 14.04 10.10
CA PRO A 35 6.45 13.15 9.36
C PRO A 35 5.85 13.83 8.13
N LYS A 36 5.73 13.09 7.03
CA LYS A 36 4.85 13.48 5.92
C LYS A 36 3.40 13.45 6.40
N ILE A 37 2.60 14.42 5.99
CA ILE A 37 1.18 14.45 6.32
C ILE A 37 0.38 13.93 5.12
N ARG A 38 -0.31 12.81 5.29
CA ARG A 38 -1.31 12.29 4.34
C ARG A 38 -2.64 13.02 4.59
N ARG A 39 -3.25 13.51 3.52
CA ARG A 39 -4.44 14.37 3.60
C ARG A 39 -5.59 13.81 2.78
N GLU A 40 -6.80 14.18 3.15
CA GLU A 40 -7.98 13.84 2.36
C GLU A 40 -7.90 14.51 0.98
N TRP A 41 -8.17 13.75 -0.09
CA TRP A 41 -8.03 14.20 -1.47
C TRP A 41 -8.71 15.54 -1.77
N SER A 42 -9.97 15.71 -1.33
CA SER A 42 -10.77 16.91 -1.57
C SER A 42 -10.28 18.15 -0.81
N THR A 43 -9.41 18.00 0.20
CA THR A 43 -8.77 19.13 0.89
C THR A 43 -7.46 19.60 0.24
N LEU A 44 -6.86 18.78 -0.64
CA LEU A 44 -5.61 19.15 -1.30
C LEU A 44 -5.80 20.32 -2.28
N PRO A 45 -4.85 21.27 -2.38
CA PRO A 45 -4.82 22.23 -3.48
C PRO A 45 -4.74 21.55 -4.84
N GLN A 46 -5.35 22.13 -5.88
CA GLN A 46 -5.35 21.56 -7.22
C GLN A 46 -3.93 21.29 -7.76
N SER A 47 -2.96 22.17 -7.46
CA SER A 47 -1.56 21.98 -7.86
C SER A 47 -0.93 20.69 -7.29
N LYS A 48 -1.32 20.28 -6.08
CA LYS A 48 -0.87 19.03 -5.45
C LYS A 48 -1.55 17.81 -6.07
N ARG A 49 -2.84 17.93 -6.43
CA ARG A 49 -3.58 16.89 -7.17
C ARG A 49 -2.98 16.66 -8.56
N ASP A 50 -2.66 17.74 -9.27
CA ASP A 50 -2.01 17.70 -10.58
C ASP A 50 -0.62 17.08 -10.49
N ALA A 51 0.16 17.44 -9.47
CA ALA A 51 1.48 16.85 -9.21
C ALA A 51 1.40 15.34 -8.95
N PHE A 52 0.41 14.89 -8.17
CA PHE A 52 0.17 13.46 -7.94
C PHE A 52 -0.13 12.73 -9.26
N HIS A 53 -1.07 13.24 -10.06
CA HIS A 53 -1.41 12.64 -11.36
C HIS A 53 -0.22 12.62 -12.32
N LYS A 54 0.59 13.68 -12.34
CA LYS A 54 1.83 13.75 -13.13
C LYS A 54 2.82 12.66 -12.70
N ALA A 55 3.01 12.47 -11.40
CA ALA A 55 3.92 11.44 -10.88
C ALA A 55 3.43 10.03 -11.20
N VAL A 56 2.13 9.74 -11.06
CA VAL A 56 1.55 8.45 -11.46
C VAL A 56 1.79 8.15 -12.94
N LYS A 57 1.62 9.15 -13.82
CA LYS A 57 1.91 8.99 -15.26
C LYS A 57 3.40 8.74 -15.52
N CYS A 58 4.29 9.41 -14.79
CA CYS A 58 5.72 9.16 -14.85
C CYS A 58 6.07 7.71 -14.46
N LEU A 59 5.36 7.10 -13.50
CA LEU A 59 5.58 5.68 -13.17
C LEU A 59 5.29 4.72 -14.33
N GLN A 60 4.49 5.12 -15.32
CA GLN A 60 4.21 4.27 -16.48
C GLN A 60 5.41 4.13 -17.42
N SER A 61 6.35 5.08 -17.39
CA SER A 61 7.58 5.03 -18.19
C SER A 61 8.75 4.38 -17.45
N LYS A 62 8.62 4.11 -16.15
CA LYS A 62 9.65 3.42 -15.36
C LYS A 62 9.50 1.90 -15.51
N PRO A 63 10.59 1.15 -15.71
CA PRO A 63 10.52 -0.30 -15.86
C PRO A 63 10.01 -0.95 -14.56
N SER A 64 9.36 -2.11 -14.69
CA SER A 64 8.98 -2.91 -13.52
C SER A 64 10.24 -3.29 -12.73
N ILE A 65 10.19 -3.18 -11.40
CA ILE A 65 11.28 -3.60 -10.52
C ILE A 65 11.21 -5.09 -10.18
N VAL A 66 10.08 -5.75 -10.49
CA VAL A 66 9.91 -7.18 -10.34
C VAL A 66 10.07 -7.84 -11.70
N GLU A 67 10.95 -8.85 -11.76
CA GLU A 67 11.12 -9.70 -12.93
C GLU A 67 9.91 -10.62 -13.07
N THR A 68 9.25 -10.56 -14.22
CA THR A 68 7.98 -11.26 -14.48
C THR A 68 7.99 -11.97 -15.82
N GLY A 69 9.16 -12.18 -16.43
CA GLY A 69 9.25 -12.71 -17.79
C GLY A 69 8.63 -11.76 -18.82
N GLY A 70 8.67 -10.44 -18.56
CA GLY A 70 8.14 -9.39 -19.44
C GLY A 70 6.64 -9.09 -19.31
N VAL A 71 5.95 -9.71 -18.35
CA VAL A 71 4.51 -9.56 -18.12
C VAL A 71 4.17 -8.20 -17.49
N ALA A 72 4.78 -7.86 -16.35
CA ALA A 72 4.77 -6.52 -15.78
C ALA A 72 5.84 -5.68 -16.48
N LYS A 73 5.41 -4.65 -17.21
CA LYS A 73 6.31 -3.81 -18.04
C LYS A 73 6.78 -2.56 -17.32
N ASN A 74 6.01 -2.06 -16.36
CA ASN A 74 6.31 -0.81 -15.66
C ASN A 74 5.91 -0.84 -14.18
N CYS A 75 6.39 0.14 -13.41
CA CYS A 75 6.14 0.28 -11.97
C CYS A 75 4.63 0.30 -11.60
N THR A 76 3.76 0.77 -12.51
CA THR A 76 2.30 0.76 -12.25
C THR A 76 1.69 -0.63 -12.31
N THR A 77 2.33 -1.58 -12.99
CA THR A 77 1.89 -2.98 -13.12
C THR A 77 2.69 -3.97 -12.26
N THR A 78 3.66 -3.46 -11.51
CA THR A 78 4.43 -4.23 -10.54
C THR A 78 3.56 -4.48 -9.32
N THR A 79 2.89 -5.63 -9.30
CA THR A 79 2.03 -6.07 -8.19
C THR A 79 2.47 -7.45 -7.73
N PRO A 80 2.40 -7.79 -6.45
CA PRO A 80 2.76 -9.13 -6.01
C PRO A 80 1.75 -10.16 -6.53
N THR A 81 0.48 -9.77 -6.70
CA THR A 81 -0.57 -10.63 -7.25
C THR A 81 -0.40 -10.94 -8.74
N SER A 82 0.36 -10.13 -9.49
CA SER A 82 0.69 -10.43 -10.89
C SER A 82 1.78 -11.49 -11.05
N THR A 83 2.48 -11.85 -9.98
CA THR A 83 3.65 -12.74 -10.03
C THR A 83 3.44 -14.12 -9.43
N ILE A 84 2.51 -14.29 -8.48
CA ILE A 84 2.27 -15.60 -7.86
C ILE A 84 0.76 -15.80 -7.58
N PRO A 85 0.07 -16.69 -8.32
CA PRO A 85 -1.36 -16.99 -8.12
C PRO A 85 -1.74 -17.46 -6.70
N SER A 86 -0.79 -17.96 -5.90
CA SER A 86 -0.98 -18.43 -4.53
C SER A 86 -0.79 -17.36 -3.43
N ILE A 87 -0.63 -16.08 -3.76
CA ILE A 87 -0.43 -14.99 -2.77
C ILE A 87 -1.72 -14.51 -2.10
N LYS A 88 -2.88 -14.64 -2.76
CA LYS A 88 -4.14 -14.14 -2.20
C LYS A 88 -4.43 -14.63 -0.77
N PRO A 89 -4.23 -15.92 -0.43
CA PRO A 89 -4.37 -16.44 0.93
C PRO A 89 -3.38 -15.86 1.95
N VAL A 90 -2.35 -15.14 1.51
CA VAL A 90 -1.26 -14.61 2.36
C VAL A 90 -1.41 -13.11 2.62
N LEU A 91 -2.21 -12.37 1.82
CA LEU A 91 -2.34 -10.91 1.94
C LEU A 91 -3.73 -10.43 2.35
N HIS A 92 -4.77 -11.22 2.10
CA HIS A 92 -6.17 -10.89 2.37
C HIS A 92 -6.79 -11.99 3.22
N LYS A 93 -7.79 -11.64 4.02
CA LYS A 93 -8.42 -12.59 4.96
C LYS A 93 -7.39 -13.19 5.95
N VAL A 94 -6.33 -12.44 6.26
CA VAL A 94 -5.29 -12.74 7.24
C VAL A 94 -4.96 -11.54 8.13
N ALA A 95 -4.40 -11.81 9.32
CA ALA A 95 -4.00 -10.78 10.27
C ALA A 95 -2.93 -9.80 9.71
N ALA A 96 -2.13 -10.21 8.73
CA ALA A 96 -1.11 -9.35 8.12
C ALA A 96 -1.65 -8.35 7.08
N PHE A 97 -2.96 -8.32 6.83
CA PHE A 97 -3.59 -7.45 5.83
C PHE A 97 -3.15 -5.98 5.95
N PHE A 98 -3.36 -5.35 7.12
CA PHE A 98 -3.03 -3.95 7.29
C PHE A 98 -1.52 -3.63 7.20
N PRO A 99 -0.61 -4.30 7.97
CA PRO A 99 0.81 -3.99 7.89
C PRO A 99 1.36 -4.19 6.48
N TRP A 100 0.90 -5.22 5.77
CA TRP A 100 1.36 -5.47 4.41
C TRP A 100 0.97 -4.33 3.45
N HIS A 101 -0.30 -3.90 3.47
CA HIS A 101 -0.78 -2.80 2.62
C HIS A 101 -0.17 -1.45 3.03
N ARG A 102 0.10 -1.23 4.33
CA ARG A 102 0.84 -0.06 4.82
C ARG A 102 2.22 0.07 4.18
N TYR A 103 3.01 -1.01 4.16
CA TYR A 103 4.32 -0.95 3.50
C TYR A 103 4.19 -0.82 1.99
N TYR A 104 3.15 -1.39 1.38
CA TYR A 104 2.91 -1.19 -0.05
C TYR A 104 2.63 0.27 -0.42
N LEU A 105 1.90 1.02 0.42
CA LEU A 105 1.74 2.47 0.27
C LEU A 105 3.08 3.20 0.34
N LEU A 106 3.98 2.82 1.25
CA LEU A 106 5.30 3.45 1.41
C LEU A 106 6.23 3.17 0.23
N ILE A 107 6.20 1.95 -0.29
CA ILE A 107 6.90 1.60 -1.54
C ILE A 107 6.41 2.52 -2.66
N ARG A 108 5.09 2.68 -2.81
CA ARG A 108 4.54 3.57 -3.83
C ARG A 108 4.87 5.04 -3.58
N GLU A 109 4.91 5.51 -2.33
CA GLU A 109 5.34 6.87 -2.00
C GLU A 109 6.78 7.14 -2.43
N ARG A 110 7.69 6.18 -2.22
CA ARG A 110 9.06 6.27 -2.72
C ARG A 110 9.07 6.39 -4.24
N ASP A 111 8.34 5.52 -4.94
CA ASP A 111 8.29 5.53 -6.40
C ASP A 111 7.74 6.87 -6.93
N LEU A 112 6.69 7.40 -6.30
CA LEU A 112 6.11 8.71 -6.62
C LEU A 112 7.10 9.86 -6.36
N SER A 113 7.89 9.78 -5.28
CA SER A 113 8.94 10.73 -4.96
C SER A 113 10.01 10.77 -6.06
N ASP A 114 10.41 9.61 -6.58
CA ASP A 114 11.33 9.51 -7.72
C ASP A 114 10.71 10.05 -9.03
N CYS A 115 9.41 10.35 -9.05
CA CYS A 115 8.69 11.02 -10.13
C CYS A 115 8.31 12.46 -9.78
N GLY A 116 8.91 13.03 -8.72
CA GLY A 116 8.77 14.44 -8.34
C GLY A 116 7.58 14.75 -7.44
N TYR A 117 6.91 13.76 -6.86
CA TYR A 117 5.84 13.95 -5.87
C TYR A 117 6.32 13.57 -4.47
N SER A 118 6.71 14.56 -3.68
CA SER A 118 7.32 14.36 -2.35
C SER A 118 6.34 14.33 -1.17
N ASP A 119 5.08 14.71 -1.39
CA ASP A 119 4.05 14.67 -0.34
C ASP A 119 3.67 13.22 0.01
N GLY A 120 2.92 13.02 1.10
CA GLY A 120 2.33 11.71 1.42
C GLY A 120 1.20 11.36 0.43
N ILE A 121 0.97 10.07 0.20
CA ILE A 121 -0.18 9.64 -0.62
C ILE A 121 -1.47 10.15 0.05
N PRO A 122 -2.35 10.87 -0.68
CA PRO A 122 -3.63 11.29 -0.13
C PRO A 122 -4.53 10.09 0.15
N TYR A 123 -5.53 10.28 1.00
CA TYR A 123 -6.57 9.28 1.24
C TYR A 123 -7.92 9.73 0.68
N TRP A 124 -8.78 8.75 0.37
CA TRP A 124 -10.13 8.98 -0.12
C TRP A 124 -11.11 8.56 0.96
N ASP A 125 -11.70 9.54 1.65
CA ASP A 125 -12.72 9.28 2.65
C ASP A 125 -14.07 9.01 1.97
N TRP A 126 -14.35 7.72 1.73
CA TRP A 126 -15.61 7.25 1.12
C TRP A 126 -16.84 7.66 1.90
N THR A 127 -16.71 7.88 3.21
CA THR A 127 -17.86 8.12 4.09
C THR A 127 -18.58 9.43 3.74
N ARG A 128 -17.86 10.36 3.10
CA ARG A 128 -18.36 11.66 2.63
C ARG A 128 -19.41 11.53 1.53
N ASP A 129 -19.35 10.47 0.73
CA ASP A 129 -20.18 10.24 -0.46
C ASP A 129 -20.98 8.92 -0.35
N ALA A 130 -21.33 8.52 0.87
CA ALA A 130 -22.00 7.24 1.18
C ALA A 130 -23.54 7.34 1.26
N GLY A 131 -24.13 8.50 0.96
CA GLY A 131 -25.57 8.74 1.13
C GLY A 131 -26.46 7.98 0.16
N SER A 132 -26.00 7.77 -1.07
CA SER A 132 -26.74 7.08 -2.13
C SER A 132 -25.81 6.63 -3.25
N VAL A 133 -26.33 5.83 -4.19
CA VAL A 133 -25.60 5.49 -5.43
C VAL A 133 -25.27 6.76 -6.22
N SER A 134 -26.17 7.74 -6.23
CA SER A 134 -25.95 9.02 -6.91
C SER A 134 -24.78 9.79 -6.29
N ASP A 135 -24.72 9.86 -4.96
CA ASP A 135 -23.64 10.56 -4.26
C ASP A 135 -22.29 9.90 -4.55
N PHE A 136 -22.21 8.57 -4.49
CA PHE A 136 -21.01 7.85 -4.86
C PHE A 136 -20.57 8.17 -6.30
N LYS A 137 -21.48 8.06 -7.28
CA LYS A 137 -21.15 8.31 -8.70
C LYS A 137 -20.72 9.77 -8.94
N ASN A 138 -21.20 10.72 -8.14
CA ASN A 138 -20.88 12.13 -8.22
C ASN A 138 -19.77 12.59 -7.26
N SER A 139 -19.15 11.66 -6.52
CA SER A 139 -18.07 11.97 -5.59
C SER A 139 -16.98 12.84 -6.24
N PRO A 140 -16.43 13.84 -5.55
CA PRO A 140 -15.35 14.68 -6.06
C PRO A 140 -14.12 13.89 -6.53
N ILE A 141 -13.89 12.69 -5.99
CA ILE A 141 -12.82 11.78 -6.42
C ILE A 141 -12.96 11.37 -7.89
N PHE A 142 -14.19 11.34 -8.43
CA PHE A 142 -14.48 10.94 -9.80
C PHE A 142 -14.61 12.11 -10.77
N ASN A 143 -14.45 13.35 -10.28
CA ASN A 143 -14.43 14.52 -11.14
C ASN A 143 -13.28 14.39 -12.17
N PRO A 144 -13.52 14.63 -13.47
CA PRO A 144 -12.50 14.46 -14.50
C PRO A 144 -11.40 15.53 -14.47
N LYS A 145 -11.61 16.68 -13.83
CA LYS A 145 -10.60 17.75 -13.73
C LYS A 145 -9.86 17.73 -12.40
N THR A 146 -10.60 17.54 -11.31
CA THR A 146 -10.08 17.69 -9.95
C THR A 146 -9.92 16.36 -9.21
N GLY A 147 -10.15 15.25 -9.89
CA GLY A 147 -10.11 13.88 -9.36
C GLY A 147 -9.56 12.89 -10.39
N PHE A 148 -9.90 11.62 -10.24
CA PHE A 148 -9.40 10.48 -10.98
C PHE A 148 -10.22 10.15 -12.24
N GLY A 149 -11.27 10.92 -12.54
CA GLY A 149 -12.25 10.60 -13.58
C GLY A 149 -13.26 9.53 -13.16
N GLY A 150 -14.37 9.45 -13.88
CA GLY A 150 -15.50 8.57 -13.54
C GLY A 150 -15.41 7.17 -14.15
N THR A 151 -16.59 6.58 -14.37
CA THR A 151 -16.79 5.25 -14.97
C THR A 151 -16.29 5.17 -16.42
N GLY A 152 -16.15 3.93 -16.92
CA GLY A 152 -15.85 3.66 -18.32
C GLY A 152 -17.02 3.99 -19.26
N TYR A 153 -16.72 4.23 -20.54
CA TYR A 153 -17.76 4.49 -21.56
C TYR A 153 -17.64 3.58 -22.80
N PRO A 154 -18.75 2.97 -23.27
CA PRO A 154 -20.09 2.96 -22.64
C PRO A 154 -20.06 2.27 -21.25
N GLU A 155 -20.93 2.69 -20.34
CA GLU A 155 -20.97 2.10 -18.99
C GLU A 155 -21.39 0.63 -19.11
N GLY A 156 -20.48 -0.27 -18.70
CA GLY A 156 -20.73 -1.71 -18.67
C GLY A 156 -20.96 -2.19 -17.24
N ASP A 157 -20.92 -3.50 -17.06
CA ASP A 157 -20.98 -4.19 -15.77
C ASP A 157 -19.59 -4.77 -15.37
N ASN A 158 -19.59 -5.61 -14.33
CA ASN A 158 -18.41 -6.31 -13.84
C ASN A 158 -17.66 -7.17 -14.88
N SER A 159 -18.36 -7.63 -15.92
CA SER A 159 -17.82 -8.44 -17.02
C SER A 159 -17.47 -7.61 -18.25
N THR A 160 -18.09 -6.44 -18.40
CA THR A 160 -18.01 -5.57 -19.58
C THR A 160 -17.44 -4.18 -19.26
N ALA A 161 -16.62 -4.07 -18.20
CA ALA A 161 -16.00 -2.81 -17.81
C ALA A 161 -15.27 -2.15 -18.98
N SER A 162 -15.55 -0.86 -19.20
CA SER A 162 -15.10 -0.11 -20.37
C SER A 162 -13.95 0.84 -20.04
N CYS A 163 -13.24 1.30 -21.05
CA CYS A 163 -12.17 2.26 -20.88
C CYS A 163 -12.66 3.55 -20.22
N VAL A 164 -11.89 4.09 -19.28
CA VAL A 164 -12.02 5.47 -18.82
C VAL A 164 -11.72 6.41 -20.00
N LYS A 165 -12.68 7.28 -20.34
CA LYS A 165 -12.58 8.19 -21.49
C LYS A 165 -12.34 9.66 -21.11
N LYS A 166 -12.52 10.03 -19.84
CA LYS A 166 -12.40 11.42 -19.36
C LYS A 166 -11.53 11.49 -18.12
N GLY A 167 -10.80 12.60 -18.00
CA GLY A 167 -9.96 12.92 -16.87
C GLY A 167 -8.51 12.45 -16.99
N PRO A 168 -7.71 12.52 -15.91
CA PRO A 168 -6.27 12.41 -16.00
C PRO A 168 -5.79 11.07 -16.55
N TYR A 169 -6.57 10.00 -16.38
CA TYR A 169 -6.21 8.64 -16.83
C TYR A 169 -6.93 8.20 -18.10
N ALA A 170 -7.58 9.12 -18.82
CA ALA A 170 -8.08 8.82 -20.16
C ALA A 170 -6.93 8.36 -21.07
N GLY A 171 -7.08 7.18 -21.69
CA GLY A 171 -6.05 6.60 -22.54
C GLY A 171 -4.87 5.94 -21.79
N MET A 172 -4.91 5.88 -20.46
CA MET A 172 -3.91 5.15 -19.66
C MET A 172 -3.89 3.67 -20.09
N ARG A 173 -2.70 3.14 -20.38
CA ARG A 173 -2.49 1.72 -20.71
C ARG A 173 -2.11 0.92 -19.47
N VAL A 174 -2.79 -0.20 -19.28
CA VAL A 174 -2.51 -1.23 -18.29
C VAL A 174 -1.96 -2.44 -19.04
N ASN A 175 -0.91 -3.08 -18.54
CA ASN A 175 -0.22 -4.18 -19.26
C ASN A 175 -0.42 -5.56 -18.63
N PHE A 176 -1.12 -5.65 -17.51
CA PHE A 176 -1.39 -6.91 -16.79
C PHE A 176 -2.88 -7.07 -16.52
N PRO A 177 -3.48 -8.27 -16.67
CA PRO A 177 -2.86 -9.52 -17.13
C PRO A 177 -2.50 -9.52 -18.61
N GLU A 178 -3.19 -8.70 -19.39
CA GLU A 178 -2.95 -8.43 -20.79
C GLU A 178 -2.90 -6.91 -21.04
N PRO A 179 -2.36 -6.44 -22.18
CA PRO A 179 -2.45 -5.04 -22.55
C PRO A 179 -3.90 -4.57 -22.81
N HIS A 180 -4.37 -3.58 -22.06
CA HIS A 180 -5.66 -2.92 -22.23
C HIS A 180 -5.61 -1.45 -21.79
N CYS A 181 -6.70 -0.71 -22.02
CA CYS A 181 -6.90 0.60 -21.40
C CYS A 181 -7.30 0.44 -19.93
N LEU A 182 -7.10 1.45 -19.08
CA LEU A 182 -7.68 1.45 -17.74
C LEU A 182 -9.22 1.35 -17.82
N ARG A 183 -9.80 0.34 -17.18
CA ARG A 183 -11.25 0.03 -17.22
C ARG A 183 -11.91 0.26 -15.88
N ARG A 184 -13.11 0.86 -15.90
CA ARG A 184 -14.00 1.04 -14.74
C ARG A 184 -15.45 0.72 -15.10
N SER A 185 -16.23 0.31 -14.12
CA SER A 185 -17.67 0.08 -14.23
C SER A 185 -18.28 0.25 -12.85
N PHE A 186 -19.00 1.35 -12.64
CA PHE A 186 -19.65 1.63 -11.37
C PHE A 186 -20.79 0.64 -11.12
N ASN A 187 -20.49 -0.42 -10.38
CA ASN A 187 -21.35 -1.57 -10.17
C ASN A 187 -21.91 -1.57 -8.74
N LEU A 188 -22.83 -0.64 -8.47
CA LEU A 188 -23.47 -0.48 -7.16
C LEU A 188 -24.93 -0.94 -7.20
N THR A 189 -25.35 -1.67 -6.16
CA THR A 189 -26.77 -1.80 -5.80
C THR A 189 -27.19 -0.63 -4.92
N SER A 190 -28.50 -0.39 -4.76
CA SER A 190 -29.04 0.71 -3.94
C SER A 190 -28.49 0.73 -2.51
N ASP A 191 -28.30 -0.46 -1.92
CA ASP A 191 -27.95 -0.62 -0.51
C ASP A 191 -26.44 -0.64 -0.29
N MET A 192 -25.66 -0.76 -1.37
CA MET A 192 -24.20 -0.89 -1.30
C MET A 192 -23.54 0.28 -0.55
N PRO A 193 -23.91 1.56 -0.78
CA PRO A 193 -23.36 2.70 -0.02
C PRO A 193 -23.53 2.59 1.50
N GLY A 194 -24.54 1.87 1.97
CA GLY A 194 -24.76 1.58 3.39
C GLY A 194 -23.56 0.91 4.07
N ASN A 195 -22.68 0.25 3.31
CA ASN A 195 -21.51 -0.47 3.84
C ASN A 195 -20.33 0.44 4.23
N TRP A 196 -20.34 1.74 3.90
CA TRP A 196 -19.23 2.65 4.24
C TRP A 196 -19.72 4.02 4.71
N THR A 197 -20.93 4.11 5.26
CA THR A 197 -21.38 5.33 5.93
C THR A 197 -20.51 5.63 7.16
N SER A 198 -20.45 6.89 7.59
CA SER A 198 -19.71 7.27 8.80
C SER A 198 -20.20 6.51 10.05
N SER A 199 -21.49 6.16 10.12
CA SER A 199 -22.06 5.35 11.20
C SER A 199 -21.51 3.92 11.19
N VAL A 200 -21.40 3.29 10.01
CA VAL A 200 -20.81 1.96 9.88
C VAL A 200 -19.32 1.98 10.20
N VAL A 201 -18.57 2.94 9.66
CA VAL A 201 -17.14 3.09 9.98
C VAL A 201 -16.94 3.33 11.47
N LYS A 202 -17.74 4.19 12.11
CA LYS A 202 -17.67 4.40 13.57
C LYS A 202 -17.88 3.09 14.35
N LYS A 203 -18.89 2.30 14.00
CA LYS A 203 -19.15 1.01 14.67
C LYS A 203 -17.96 0.06 14.55
N ILE A 204 -17.31 0.03 13.39
CA ILE A 204 -16.11 -0.78 13.18
C ILE A 204 -14.95 -0.26 14.04
N MET A 205 -14.73 1.06 14.06
CA MET A 205 -13.69 1.70 14.87
C MET A 205 -13.88 1.48 16.38
N ASP A 206 -15.12 1.25 16.85
CA ASP A 206 -15.43 1.00 18.27
C ASP A 206 -15.12 -0.45 18.71
N TYR A 207 -14.68 -1.36 17.83
CA TYR A 207 -14.29 -2.72 18.21
C TYR A 207 -12.99 -2.71 19.03
N PRO A 208 -12.95 -3.26 20.25
CA PRO A 208 -11.73 -3.27 21.06
C PRO A 208 -10.75 -4.38 20.67
N ASP A 209 -11.18 -5.37 19.90
CA ASP A 209 -10.36 -6.49 19.46
C ASP A 209 -9.98 -6.36 17.98
N TYR A 210 -8.72 -6.66 17.69
CA TYR A 210 -8.16 -6.55 16.34
C TYR A 210 -8.90 -7.42 15.33
N ILE A 211 -9.31 -8.64 15.72
CA ILE A 211 -9.88 -9.62 14.77
C ILE A 211 -11.20 -9.11 14.20
N ARG A 212 -12.10 -8.57 15.03
CA ARG A 212 -13.35 -7.97 14.55
C ARG A 212 -13.09 -6.69 13.77
N PHE A 213 -12.25 -5.78 14.30
CA PHE A 213 -11.88 -4.55 13.62
C PHE A 213 -11.36 -4.82 12.20
N TRP A 214 -10.37 -5.71 12.08
CA TRP A 214 -9.76 -6.11 10.83
C TRP A 214 -10.77 -6.77 9.89
N ASN A 215 -11.46 -7.81 10.35
CA ASN A 215 -12.37 -8.59 9.51
C ASN A 215 -13.48 -7.72 8.92
N ASP A 216 -14.07 -6.83 9.72
CA ASP A 216 -15.16 -5.99 9.27
C ASP A 216 -14.66 -4.81 8.42
N THR A 217 -13.49 -4.23 8.72
CA THR A 217 -12.85 -3.25 7.83
C THR A 217 -12.58 -3.85 6.45
N GLU A 218 -11.99 -5.06 6.39
CA GLU A 218 -11.63 -5.69 5.13
C GLU A 218 -12.87 -6.13 4.33
N ARG A 219 -13.87 -6.75 4.99
CA ARG A 219 -15.04 -7.33 4.32
C ARG A 219 -16.14 -6.33 3.99
N ILE A 220 -16.24 -5.23 4.75
CA ILE A 220 -17.33 -4.28 4.63
C ILE A 220 -16.88 -3.08 3.77
N PRO A 221 -16.21 -2.02 4.26
CA PRO A 221 -15.86 -0.89 3.40
C PRO A 221 -14.81 -1.24 2.33
N HIS A 222 -13.74 -1.98 2.65
CA HIS A 222 -12.67 -2.29 1.69
C HIS A 222 -13.18 -3.12 0.49
N ASP A 223 -13.75 -4.32 0.74
CA ASP A 223 -14.24 -5.18 -0.34
C ASP A 223 -15.36 -4.51 -1.15
N ASN A 224 -16.25 -3.73 -0.51
CA ASN A 224 -17.35 -3.08 -1.23
C ASN A 224 -16.90 -1.87 -2.06
N ILE A 225 -15.91 -1.08 -1.64
CA ILE A 225 -15.38 0.01 -2.48
C ILE A 225 -14.66 -0.54 -3.71
N HIS A 226 -13.85 -1.60 -3.54
CA HIS A 226 -13.27 -2.34 -4.68
C HIS A 226 -14.35 -2.79 -5.67
N ARG A 227 -15.49 -3.30 -5.18
CA ARG A 227 -16.63 -3.74 -6.02
C ARG A 227 -17.39 -2.56 -6.65
N ALA A 228 -17.58 -1.47 -5.90
CA ALA A 228 -18.35 -0.32 -6.31
C ALA A 228 -17.72 0.40 -7.51
N VAL A 229 -16.39 0.57 -7.51
CA VAL A 229 -15.65 1.16 -8.65
C VAL A 229 -15.60 0.19 -9.84
N GLY A 230 -15.54 -1.11 -9.57
CA GLY A 230 -15.51 -2.17 -10.57
C GLY A 230 -14.25 -2.11 -11.45
N GLY A 231 -14.35 -2.72 -12.65
CA GLY A 231 -13.24 -2.76 -13.61
C GLY A 231 -11.94 -3.28 -13.02
N ASP A 232 -10.83 -2.60 -13.28
CA ASP A 232 -9.50 -3.02 -12.83
C ASP A 232 -9.37 -2.99 -11.30
N LEU A 233 -10.02 -2.04 -10.62
CA LEU A 233 -9.96 -1.94 -9.15
C LEU A 233 -10.58 -3.15 -8.45
N ARG A 234 -11.55 -3.84 -9.07
CA ARG A 234 -12.19 -5.03 -8.48
C ARG A 234 -11.35 -6.31 -8.62
N ARG A 235 -10.39 -6.33 -9.54
CA ARG A 235 -9.68 -7.55 -9.94
C ARG A 235 -8.51 -7.83 -8.99
N GLN A 236 -7.87 -8.99 -9.15
CA GLN A 236 -6.73 -9.39 -8.31
C GLN A 236 -5.51 -8.48 -8.50
N PHE A 237 -5.46 -7.78 -9.63
CA PHE A 237 -4.45 -6.80 -10.03
C PHE A 237 -4.94 -5.36 -9.84
N SER A 238 -5.79 -5.14 -8.83
CA SER A 238 -6.33 -3.83 -8.49
C SER A 238 -5.30 -2.69 -8.33
N PRO A 239 -4.02 -2.92 -7.94
CA PRO A 239 -3.04 -1.83 -7.88
C PRO A 239 -2.63 -1.25 -9.25
N ASN A 240 -3.04 -1.87 -10.36
CA ASN A 240 -2.92 -1.27 -11.70
C ASN A 240 -3.75 0.02 -11.83
N GLU A 241 -4.83 0.14 -11.05
CA GLU A 241 -5.67 1.32 -10.97
C GLU A 241 -5.10 2.32 -9.95
N PRO A 242 -4.81 3.58 -10.34
CA PRO A 242 -4.31 4.60 -9.43
C PRO A 242 -5.16 4.86 -8.18
N LEU A 243 -6.50 4.71 -8.27
CA LEU A 243 -7.40 4.82 -7.10
C LEU A 243 -7.10 3.82 -5.99
N PHE A 244 -6.42 2.69 -6.29
CA PHE A 244 -6.04 1.69 -5.30
C PHE A 244 -5.29 2.30 -4.11
N PHE A 245 -4.30 3.15 -4.39
CA PHE A 245 -3.42 3.67 -3.34
C PHE A 245 -4.11 4.69 -2.45
N VAL A 246 -4.98 5.51 -3.04
CA VAL A 246 -5.78 6.49 -2.28
C VAL A 246 -6.90 5.78 -1.51
N HIS A 247 -7.42 4.66 -2.03
CA HIS A 247 -8.32 3.77 -1.30
C HIS A 247 -7.62 3.13 -0.08
N HIS A 248 -6.50 2.44 -0.31
CA HIS A 248 -5.76 1.78 0.75
C HIS A 248 -5.16 2.76 1.77
N ALA A 249 -4.88 4.01 1.39
CA ALA A 249 -4.48 5.04 2.34
C ALA A 249 -5.58 5.38 3.37
N GLN A 250 -6.87 5.30 3.00
CA GLN A 250 -7.98 5.46 3.95
C GLN A 250 -8.17 4.21 4.83
N VAL A 251 -7.91 3.01 4.28
CA VAL A 251 -7.88 1.77 5.08
C VAL A 251 -6.77 1.85 6.13
N ASP A 252 -5.57 2.28 5.73
CA ASP A 252 -4.43 2.49 6.63
C ASP A 252 -4.69 3.60 7.65
N ARG A 253 -5.43 4.66 7.28
CA ARG A 253 -5.87 5.71 8.20
C ARG A 253 -6.77 5.14 9.29
N MET A 254 -7.78 4.34 8.92
CA MET A 254 -8.65 3.68 9.89
C MET A 254 -7.84 2.83 10.87
N TRP A 255 -6.87 2.04 10.38
CA TRP A 255 -6.02 1.24 11.26
C TRP A 255 -5.13 2.10 12.16
N THR A 256 -4.51 3.16 11.64
CA THR A 256 -3.66 4.08 12.42
C THR A 256 -4.42 4.71 13.58
N LEU A 257 -5.62 5.24 13.31
CA LEU A 257 -6.49 5.83 14.33
C LEU A 257 -6.94 4.79 15.36
N TRP A 258 -7.30 3.58 14.90
CA TRP A 258 -7.70 2.49 15.78
C TRP A 258 -6.57 2.05 16.72
N GLN A 259 -5.32 1.97 16.23
CA GLN A 259 -4.15 1.69 17.06
C GLN A 259 -3.88 2.79 18.10
N GLY A 260 -4.17 4.05 17.77
CA GLY A 260 -4.09 5.16 18.73
C GLY A 260 -5.12 5.04 19.86
N GLN A 261 -6.30 4.52 19.56
CA GLN A 261 -7.38 4.29 20.53
C GLN A 261 -7.15 3.01 21.37
N TYR A 262 -6.61 1.97 20.75
CA TYR A 262 -6.43 0.65 21.35
C TYR A 262 -4.97 0.21 21.23
N ASN A 263 -4.26 0.17 22.36
CA ASN A 263 -2.87 -0.31 22.42
C ASN A 263 -2.80 -1.86 22.35
N VAL A 264 -3.28 -2.44 21.25
CA VAL A 264 -3.52 -3.89 21.12
C VAL A 264 -2.47 -4.52 20.21
N ASN A 265 -1.73 -5.50 20.75
CA ASN A 265 -0.81 -6.37 20.01
C ASN A 265 -1.32 -7.81 20.06
N THR A 266 -2.17 -8.21 19.11
CA THR A 266 -2.76 -9.57 19.06
C THR A 266 -2.13 -10.48 18.01
N ALA A 267 -1.09 -10.04 17.30
CA ALA A 267 -0.32 -10.85 16.36
C ALA A 267 1.07 -11.16 16.94
N SER A 268 1.65 -12.29 16.53
CA SER A 268 3.09 -12.52 16.69
C SER A 268 3.82 -11.42 15.93
N LEU A 269 4.38 -10.47 16.66
CA LEU A 269 5.04 -9.30 16.07
C LEU A 269 6.31 -9.69 15.29
N ASP A 270 6.84 -10.88 15.54
CA ASP A 270 8.09 -11.38 14.95
C ASP A 270 7.88 -12.11 13.61
N ASP A 271 6.63 -12.32 13.19
CA ASP A 271 6.31 -12.92 11.89
C ASP A 271 6.89 -12.04 10.76
N THR A 272 7.59 -12.68 9.81
CA THR A 272 8.20 -12.00 8.67
C THR A 272 7.23 -11.97 7.48
N MET A 273 6.85 -10.78 7.05
CA MET A 273 6.07 -10.56 5.84
C MET A 273 6.98 -10.51 4.62
N LYS A 274 6.59 -11.27 3.59
CA LYS A 274 7.28 -11.33 2.31
C LYS A 274 6.80 -10.23 1.37
N PHE A 275 7.76 -9.50 0.77
CA PHE A 275 7.46 -8.46 -0.23
C PHE A 275 7.92 -8.84 -1.64
N LEU A 276 8.43 -10.06 -1.81
CA LEU A 276 8.42 -10.79 -3.08
C LEU A 276 9.08 -10.01 -4.25
N GLY A 277 10.19 -9.35 -3.95
CA GLY A 277 10.95 -8.56 -4.91
C GLY A 277 10.48 -7.12 -5.11
N LEU A 278 9.34 -6.72 -4.52
CA LEU A 278 8.91 -5.30 -4.52
C LEU A 278 9.76 -4.44 -3.59
N ALA A 279 10.14 -5.02 -2.46
CA ALA A 279 10.99 -4.43 -1.45
C ALA A 279 11.59 -5.53 -0.57
N GLU A 280 12.44 -5.13 0.37
CA GLU A 280 12.92 -6.02 1.43
C GLU A 280 11.76 -6.59 2.27
N ASP A 281 11.93 -7.82 2.73
CA ASP A 281 11.01 -8.45 3.68
C ASP A 281 11.07 -7.73 5.03
N ARG A 282 9.94 -7.66 5.73
CA ARG A 282 9.83 -6.92 6.99
C ARG A 282 9.01 -7.68 8.02
N SER A 283 9.38 -7.58 9.31
CA SER A 283 8.57 -8.14 10.39
C SER A 283 7.30 -7.31 10.60
N VAL A 284 6.24 -7.94 11.13
CA VAL A 284 5.00 -7.24 11.51
C VAL A 284 5.31 -6.08 12.46
N LYS A 285 6.15 -6.32 13.47
CA LYS A 285 6.61 -5.32 14.45
C LYS A 285 7.11 -4.03 13.80
N SER A 286 7.87 -4.16 12.71
CA SER A 286 8.52 -3.02 12.06
C SER A 286 7.53 -2.07 11.36
N LEU A 287 6.26 -2.48 11.19
CA LEU A 287 5.23 -1.72 10.48
C LEU A 287 4.08 -1.25 11.38
N MET A 288 4.15 -1.54 12.69
CA MET A 288 3.07 -1.21 13.63
C MET A 288 3.00 0.29 13.95
N ASP A 289 4.11 1.02 13.86
CA ASP A 289 4.21 2.43 14.23
C ASP A 289 4.62 3.27 13.03
N THR A 290 3.79 4.23 12.66
CA THR A 290 3.95 5.12 11.49
C THR A 290 5.07 6.14 11.66
N LEU A 291 5.66 6.25 12.85
CA LEU A 291 6.73 7.20 13.20
C LEU A 291 8.06 6.51 13.56
N SER A 292 8.21 5.21 13.33
CA SER A 292 9.45 4.51 13.62
C SER A 292 9.82 3.44 12.58
N ASN A 293 10.99 2.82 12.75
CA ASN A 293 11.47 1.73 11.88
C ASN A 293 11.54 2.10 10.37
N GLY A 294 11.83 3.36 10.07
CA GLY A 294 11.89 3.89 8.70
C GLY A 294 10.54 4.38 8.16
N LEU A 295 9.46 4.27 8.94
CA LEU A 295 8.20 4.94 8.69
C LEU A 295 8.25 6.35 9.29
N CYS A 296 7.68 7.32 8.58
CA CYS A 296 7.70 8.71 9.00
C CYS A 296 6.53 9.49 8.37
N TYR A 297 5.31 9.16 8.78
CA TYR A 297 4.10 9.85 8.32
C TYR A 297 2.99 9.89 9.38
N LYS A 298 2.04 10.79 9.16
CA LYS A 298 0.78 10.93 9.92
C LYS A 298 -0.38 11.21 8.97
N TYR A 299 -1.60 11.03 9.45
CA TYR A 299 -2.79 11.60 8.84
C TYR A 299 -3.05 13.00 9.40
N ASP A 300 -3.78 13.82 8.64
CA ASP A 300 -4.07 15.22 9.01
C ASP A 300 -5.09 15.38 10.16
N ASP A 301 -5.64 14.26 10.62
CA ASP A 301 -6.56 14.13 11.75
C ASP A 301 -6.08 13.10 12.79
N ASP A 302 -4.81 12.70 12.71
CA ASP A 302 -4.12 12.11 13.85
C ASP A 302 -3.75 13.25 14.83
N GLU A 303 -4.47 13.39 15.94
CA GLU A 303 -4.13 14.32 17.05
C GLU A 303 -2.77 13.98 17.69
#